data_AF-A0A452ZV99-F1
#
_entry.id   AF-A0A452ZV99-F1
#
_cell.length_a   1.000
_cell.length_b   1.000
_cell.length_c   1.000
_cell.angle_alpha   90.00
_cell.angle_beta   90.00
_cell.angle_gamma   90.00
#
_symmetry.space_group_name_H-M   'P 1'
#
loop_
_entity.id
_entity.type
_entity.pdbx_description
1 polymer ?
#
loop_
_entity_poly.entity_id
_entity_poly.type
_entity_poly.pdbx_seq_one_letter_code
_entity_poly.pdbx_strand_id
1 'polypeptide(L)'
;MATFHCSFLANLTMDLTVIGTDGTLHVTDFIIPYEEKSGPFSVASRSNFAELHTGWVPQPSKHVVTTDLPQEALMVKEFCRLVQGIRDAGAKPEGKWPAITRKTQVVMDAVKTSIDKGFESVDVVS
;
A
#
# COMPACT_ATOMS: atom_id res chain seq x y z
N MET A 1 0.32 0.70 15.16
CA MET A 1 -1.07 0.25 14.97
C MET A 1 -1.44 0.48 13.50
N ALA A 2 -2.24 -0.41 12.91
CA ALA A 2 -2.77 -0.24 11.56
C ALA A 2 -4.25 -0.62 11.55
N THR A 3 -5.02 0.03 10.68
CA THR A 3 -6.44 -0.24 10.48
C THR A 3 -6.69 -0.31 8.99
N PHE A 4 -7.57 -1.22 8.57
CA PHE A 4 -8.08 -1.24 7.21
C PHE A 4 -9.60 -1.41 7.24
N HIS A 5 -10.27 -0.93 6.20
CA HIS A 5 -11.71 -1.01 6.05
C HIS A 5 -12.04 -1.35 4.60
N CYS A 6 -13.01 -2.24 4.39
CA CYS A 6 -13.54 -2.58 3.08
C CYS A 6 -15.06 -2.73 3.16
N SER A 7 -15.76 -2.37 2.09
CA SER A 7 -17.22 -2.48 2.03
C SER A 7 -17.68 -2.55 0.57
N PHE A 8 -18.64 -3.44 0.29
CA PHE A 8 -19.37 -3.47 -0.98
C PHE A 8 -20.49 -2.43 -1.06
N LEU A 9 -20.81 -1.75 0.05
CA LEU A 9 -21.94 -0.84 0.18
C LEU A 9 -21.52 0.64 0.29
N ALA A 10 -20.23 0.91 0.44
CA ALA A 10 -19.69 2.26 0.53
C ALA A 10 -19.23 2.75 -0.85
N ASN A 11 -19.14 4.08 -1.03
CA ASN A 11 -18.53 4.66 -2.21
C ASN A 11 -17.08 4.18 -2.37
N LEU A 12 -16.59 4.08 -3.60
CA LEU A 12 -15.24 3.65 -3.88
C LEU A 12 -14.22 4.56 -3.19
N THR A 13 -13.34 3.97 -2.38
CA THR A 13 -12.25 4.66 -1.67
C THR A 13 -11.05 3.73 -1.61
N MET A 14 -9.87 4.25 -1.93
CA MET A 14 -8.63 3.48 -2.05
C MET A 14 -7.48 4.18 -1.30
N ASP A 15 -7.80 4.72 -0.13
CA ASP A 15 -6.88 5.57 0.62
C ASP A 15 -5.83 4.75 1.39
N LEU A 16 -4.59 5.21 1.34
CA LEU A 16 -3.48 4.78 2.19
C LEU A 16 -2.97 6.00 2.96
N THR A 17 -2.93 5.89 4.29
CA THR A 17 -2.28 6.86 5.16
C THR A 17 -1.25 6.16 6.03
N VAL A 18 0.00 6.62 5.98
CA VAL A 18 1.09 6.13 6.82
C VAL A 18 1.62 7.30 7.64
N ILE A 19 1.55 7.16 8.96
CA ILE A 19 1.99 8.19 9.91
C ILE A 19 3.22 7.67 10.64
N GLY A 20 4.33 8.37 10.47
CA GLY A 20 5.59 8.15 11.18
C GLY A 20 5.87 9.25 12.19
N THR A 21 7.01 9.15 12.87
CA THR A 21 7.46 10.15 13.86
C THR A 21 7.72 11.51 13.25
N ASP A 22 8.21 11.55 12.00
CA ASP A 22 8.68 12.77 11.34
C ASP A 22 7.83 13.18 10.15
N GLY A 23 6.73 12.46 9.88
CA GLY A 23 5.91 12.80 8.73
C GLY A 23 4.73 11.88 8.49
N THR A 24 3.95 12.25 7.48
CA THR A 24 2.77 11.53 7.02
C THR A 24 2.85 11.38 5.50
N LEU A 25 2.56 10.17 5.02
CA LEU A 25 2.34 9.86 3.60
C LEU A 25 0.85 9.60 3.39
N HIS A 26 0.30 10.19 2.34
CA HIS A 26 -1.10 10.00 1.95
C HIS A 26 -1.22 9.73 0.44
N VAL A 27 -2.00 8.71 0.08
CA VAL A 27 -2.31 8.31 -1.31
C VAL A 27 -3.82 8.05 -1.36
N THR A 28 -4.53 8.60 -2.34
CA THR A 28 -6.01 8.46 -2.43
C THR A 28 -6.48 7.48 -3.50
N ASP A 29 -5.58 7.07 -4.38
CA ASP A 29 -5.80 6.18 -5.52
C ASP A 29 -4.82 4.99 -5.51
N PHE A 30 -4.54 4.45 -4.31
CA PHE A 30 -3.44 3.49 -4.09
C PHE A 30 -3.57 2.18 -4.87
N ILE A 31 -4.79 1.66 -5.06
CA ILE A 31 -5.02 0.37 -5.72
C ILE A 31 -5.12 0.55 -7.25
N ILE A 32 -5.91 1.52 -7.69
CA ILE A 32 -6.07 1.90 -9.10
C ILE A 32 -5.88 3.41 -9.19
N PRO A 33 -4.80 3.89 -9.83
CA PRO A 33 -4.55 5.33 -10.02
C PRO A 33 -5.71 6.02 -10.76
N TYR A 34 -5.93 7.31 -10.48
CA TYR A 34 -6.89 8.10 -11.25
C TYR A 34 -6.50 8.21 -12.73
N GLU A 35 -5.19 8.28 -13.00
CA GLU A 35 -4.61 8.31 -14.33
C GLU A 35 -3.58 7.18 -14.46
N GLU A 36 -3.74 6.32 -15.47
CA GLU A 36 -2.93 5.10 -15.66
C GLU A 36 -1.41 5.33 -15.67
N LYS A 37 -0.98 6.52 -16.11
CA LYS A 37 0.43 6.91 -16.27
C LYS A 37 0.95 7.83 -15.16
N SER A 38 0.17 8.07 -14.12
CA SER A 38 0.50 9.00 -13.04
C SER A 38 0.03 8.47 -11.69
N GLY A 39 0.96 8.34 -10.73
CA GLY A 39 0.66 8.04 -9.33
C GLY A 39 0.94 9.25 -8.43
N PRO A 40 -0.07 10.06 -8.06
CA PRO A 40 0.09 11.16 -7.13
C PRO A 40 0.17 10.67 -5.68
N PHE A 41 0.98 11.31 -4.85
CA PHE A 41 0.96 11.13 -3.40
C PHE A 41 1.31 12.43 -2.68
N SER A 42 0.89 12.57 -1.43
CA SER A 42 1.19 13.72 -0.58
C SER A 42 2.07 13.33 0.58
N VAL A 43 3.06 14.16 0.89
CA VAL A 43 3.95 13.99 2.03
C VAL A 43 3.92 15.24 2.89
N ALA A 44 3.77 15.08 4.19
CA ALA A 44 3.99 16.12 5.17
C ALA A 44 5.18 15.72 6.03
N SER A 45 6.15 16.60 6.22
CA SER A 45 7.37 16.30 6.98
C SER A 45 7.58 17.35 8.07
N ARG A 46 7.62 16.92 9.34
CA ARG A 46 7.80 17.77 10.52
C ARG A 46 6.90 19.00 10.52
N SER A 47 5.67 18.84 10.03
CA SER A 47 4.65 19.89 10.01
C SER A 47 4.28 20.31 11.43
N ASN A 48 4.19 21.61 11.65
CA ASN A 48 3.79 22.22 12.91
C ASN A 48 2.89 23.43 12.64
N PHE A 49 2.42 24.09 13.69
CA PHE A 49 1.68 25.33 13.56
C PHE A 49 2.62 26.49 13.18
N ALA A 50 2.13 27.34 12.26
CA ALA A 50 2.70 28.65 12.06
C ALA A 50 2.48 29.53 13.31
N GLU A 51 3.16 30.67 13.37
CA GLU A 51 3.02 31.60 14.48
C GLU A 51 1.55 31.98 14.72
N LEU A 52 1.17 32.08 16.00
CA LEU A 52 -0.20 32.32 16.47
C LEU A 52 -1.23 31.28 15.98
N HIS A 53 -0.78 30.09 15.57
CA HIS A 53 -1.62 29.01 15.04
C HIS A 53 -2.48 29.42 13.83
N THR A 54 -1.98 30.38 13.05
CA THR A 54 -2.69 30.92 11.87
C THR A 54 -2.66 29.98 10.65
N GLY A 55 -1.87 28.90 10.72
CA GLY A 55 -1.73 27.93 9.64
C GLY A 55 -0.76 26.80 9.99
N TRP A 56 -0.39 26.02 8.97
CA TRP A 56 0.57 24.91 9.07
C TRP A 56 1.88 25.26 8.36
N VAL A 57 3.01 24.89 8.95
CA VAL A 57 4.34 25.04 8.36
C VAL A 57 5.27 23.86 8.72
N PRO A 58 5.92 23.21 7.73
CA PRO A 58 5.57 23.27 6.31
C PRO A 58 4.20 22.61 6.04
N GLN A 59 3.53 23.06 4.97
CA GLN A 59 2.34 22.39 4.44
C GLN A 59 2.72 21.07 3.76
N PRO A 60 1.78 20.11 3.62
CA PRO A 60 2.01 18.91 2.83
C PRO A 60 2.36 19.23 1.37
N SER A 61 3.34 18.54 0.80
CA SER A 61 3.71 18.63 -0.61
C SER A 61 3.10 17.49 -1.41
N LYS A 62 2.51 17.82 -2.57
CA LYS A 62 2.05 16.82 -3.54
C LYS A 62 3.19 16.48 -4.50
N HIS A 63 3.40 15.19 -4.69
CA HIS A 63 4.34 14.60 -5.64
C HIS A 63 3.56 13.78 -6.65
N VAL A 64 4.08 13.68 -7.88
CA VAL A 64 3.49 12.88 -8.95
C VAL A 64 4.60 12.08 -9.60
N VAL A 65 4.42 10.76 -9.66
CA VAL A 65 5.34 9.85 -10.35
C VAL A 65 4.70 9.44 -11.66
N THR A 66 5.41 9.63 -12.77
CA THR A 66 4.95 9.21 -14.09
C THR A 66 5.46 7.82 -14.45
N THR A 67 4.68 7.06 -15.22
CA THR A 67 5.07 5.75 -15.75
C THR A 67 4.68 5.64 -17.22
N ASP A 68 5.53 4.99 -18.02
CA ASP A 68 5.27 4.76 -19.45
C ASP A 68 4.28 3.61 -19.69
N LEU A 69 4.28 2.63 -18.79
CA LEU A 69 3.45 1.43 -18.84
C LEU A 69 2.52 1.37 -17.62
N PRO A 70 1.29 0.84 -17.78
CA PRO A 70 0.40 0.62 -16.67
C PRO A 70 0.97 -0.40 -15.66
N GLN A 71 0.48 -0.33 -14.43
CA GLN A 71 0.99 -1.13 -13.31
C GLN A 71 0.88 -2.65 -13.54
N GLU A 72 -0.18 -3.13 -14.20
CA GLU A 72 -0.36 -4.54 -14.53
C GLU A 72 0.57 -5.00 -15.65
N ALA A 73 0.89 -4.14 -16.62
CA ALA A 73 1.91 -4.45 -17.63
C ALA A 73 3.30 -4.55 -16.98
N LEU A 74 3.60 -3.68 -16.01
CA LEU A 74 4.82 -3.77 -15.21
C LEU A 74 4.86 -5.06 -14.37
N MET A 75 3.72 -5.48 -13.79
CA MET A 75 3.61 -6.75 -13.06
C MET A 75 3.94 -7.95 -13.96
N VAL A 76 3.33 -8.03 -15.15
CA VAL A 76 3.60 -9.13 -16.10
C VAL A 76 5.03 -9.08 -16.61
N LYS A 77 5.57 -7.88 -16.88
CA LYS A 77 6.97 -7.70 -17.30
C LYS A 77 7.94 -8.25 -16.26
N GLU A 78 7.70 -7.95 -14.98
CA GLU A 78 8.55 -8.46 -13.89
C GLU A 78 8.43 -9.98 -13.75
N PHE A 79 7.23 -10.54 -13.85
CA PHE A 79 7.04 -11.99 -13.85
C PHE A 79 7.81 -12.67 -14.99
N CYS A 80 7.70 -12.14 -16.22
CA CYS A 80 8.45 -12.64 -17.38
C CYS A 80 9.97 -12.59 -17.15
N ARG A 81 10.48 -11.51 -16.55
CA ARG A 81 11.91 -11.36 -16.20
C ARG A 81 12.36 -12.45 -15.22
N LEU A 82 11.57 -12.76 -14.21
CA LEU A 82 11.86 -13.81 -13.23
C LEU A 82 11.89 -15.20 -13.88
N VAL A 83 10.92 -15.50 -14.74
CA VAL A 83 10.87 -16.77 -15.49
C VAL A 83 12.08 -16.92 -16.42
N GLN A 84 12.47 -15.86 -17.13
CA GLN A 84 13.68 -15.87 -17.96
C GLN A 84 14.93 -16.14 -17.13
N GLY A 85 15.07 -15.51 -15.95
CA GLY A 85 16.19 -15.78 -15.06
C GLY A 85 16.30 -17.24 -14.62
N ILE A 86 15.17 -17.89 -14.34
CA ILE A 86 15.13 -19.32 -14.01
C ILE A 86 15.53 -20.17 -15.22
N ARG A 87 14.90 -19.91 -16.37
CA ARG A 87 15.06 -20.71 -17.60
C ARG A 87 16.47 -20.59 -18.18
N ASP A 88 16.99 -19.37 -18.28
CA ASP A 88 18.19 -19.05 -19.08
C ASP A 88 19.45 -18.91 -18.22
N ALA A 89 19.31 -18.56 -16.94
CA ALA A 89 20.44 -18.33 -16.03
C ALA A 89 20.45 -19.28 -14.81
N GLY A 90 19.52 -20.24 -14.73
CA GLY A 90 19.45 -21.21 -13.63
C GLY A 90 19.15 -20.56 -12.27
N ALA A 91 18.54 -19.38 -12.25
CA ALA A 91 18.16 -18.71 -11.02
C ALA A 91 17.11 -19.54 -10.24
N LYS A 92 17.08 -19.39 -8.91
CA LYS A 92 16.01 -19.95 -8.09
C LYS A 92 14.76 -19.06 -8.13
N PRO A 93 13.56 -19.62 -7.95
CA PRO A 93 12.35 -18.82 -7.77
C PRO A 93 12.51 -17.80 -6.64
N GLU A 94 12.05 -16.57 -6.87
CA GLU A 94 12.15 -15.51 -5.87
C GLU A 94 11.15 -15.72 -4.73
N GLY A 95 11.66 -15.89 -3.51
CA GLY A 95 10.83 -16.17 -2.32
C GLY A 95 10.00 -15.00 -1.81
N LYS A 96 10.25 -13.76 -2.28
CA LYS A 96 9.54 -12.56 -1.82
C LYS A 96 8.03 -12.63 -2.11
N TRP A 97 7.66 -13.03 -3.32
CA TRP A 97 6.26 -13.08 -3.77
C TRP A 97 5.42 -14.08 -2.97
N PRO A 98 5.80 -15.35 -2.81
CA PRO A 98 5.04 -16.26 -1.96
C PRO A 98 5.03 -15.82 -0.48
N ALA A 99 6.11 -15.21 0.01
CA ALA A 99 6.18 -14.73 1.38
C ALA A 99 5.18 -13.59 1.67
N ILE A 100 5.10 -12.57 0.79
CA ILE A 100 4.15 -11.47 0.99
C ILE A 100 2.69 -11.95 0.83
N THR A 101 2.41 -12.81 -0.15
CA THR A 101 1.07 -13.39 -0.35
C THR A 101 0.62 -14.19 0.87
N ARG A 102 1.49 -15.05 1.43
CA ARG A 102 1.17 -15.84 2.62
C ARG A 102 0.87 -14.94 3.83
N LYS A 103 1.70 -13.92 4.06
CA LYS A 103 1.49 -12.97 5.19
C LYS A 103 0.16 -12.23 5.07
N THR A 104 -0.20 -11.75 3.88
CA THR A 104 -1.50 -11.12 3.64
C THR A 104 -2.65 -12.09 3.93
N GLN A 105 -2.55 -13.33 3.44
CA GLN A 105 -3.60 -14.33 3.66
C GLN A 105 -3.81 -14.63 5.15
N VAL A 106 -2.73 -14.81 5.92
CA VAL A 106 -2.83 -15.09 7.37
C VAL A 106 -3.56 -13.97 8.11
N VAL A 107 -3.34 -12.70 7.74
CA VAL A 107 -4.08 -11.57 8.32
C VAL A 107 -5.56 -11.62 7.95
N MET A 108 -5.89 -11.92 6.69
CA MET A 108 -7.28 -12.04 6.26
C MET A 108 -8.01 -13.18 6.98
N ASP A 109 -7.35 -14.33 7.16
CA ASP A 109 -7.89 -15.47 7.89
C ASP A 109 -8.13 -15.14 9.38
N ALA A 110 -7.22 -14.39 10.00
CA ALA A 110 -7.36 -13.92 11.37
C ALA A 110 -8.54 -12.96 11.54
N VAL A 111 -8.74 -12.02 10.60
CA VAL A 111 -9.87 -11.10 10.60
C VAL A 111 -11.19 -11.85 10.46
N LYS A 112 -11.27 -12.81 9.53
CA LYS A 112 -12.44 -13.66 9.39
C LYS A 112 -12.72 -14.44 10.68
N THR A 113 -11.69 -15.04 11.26
CA THR A 113 -11.80 -15.81 12.52
C THR A 113 -12.30 -14.93 13.66
N SER A 114 -11.82 -13.69 13.76
CA SER A 114 -12.28 -12.72 14.76
C SER A 114 -13.79 -12.47 14.62
N ILE A 115 -14.28 -12.24 13.39
CA ILE A 115 -15.71 -12.03 13.10
C ILE A 115 -16.52 -13.26 13.50
N ASP A 116 -16.08 -14.46 13.11
CA ASP A 116 -16.78 -15.71 13.42
C ASP A 116 -16.89 -15.98 14.93
N LYS A 117 -15.94 -15.44 15.73
CA LYS A 117 -15.91 -15.53 17.20
C LYS A 117 -16.57 -14.34 17.92
N GLY A 118 -17.27 -13.47 17.21
CA GLY A 118 -17.92 -12.31 17.84
C GLY A 118 -16.96 -11.17 18.19
N PHE A 119 -15.98 -10.91 17.32
CA PHE A 119 -14.98 -9.83 17.41
C PHE A 119 -13.91 -10.01 18.50
N GLU A 120 -13.60 -11.26 18.86
CA GLU A 120 -12.48 -11.58 19.75
C GLU A 120 -11.12 -11.31 19.08
N SER A 121 -10.11 -11.03 19.90
CA SER A 121 -8.73 -10.86 19.42
C SER A 121 -8.15 -12.20 18.94
N VAL A 122 -7.43 -12.17 17.81
CA VAL A 122 -6.79 -13.35 17.22
C VAL A 122 -5.31 -13.07 17.00
N ASP A 123 -4.46 -13.96 17.53
CA ASP A 123 -3.03 -13.89 17.30
C ASP A 123 -2.68 -14.29 15.87
N VAL A 124 -1.94 -13.42 15.18
CA VAL A 124 -1.43 -13.65 13.83
C VAL A 124 -0.09 -14.39 13.94
N VAL A 125 -0.11 -15.71 13.82
CA VAL A 125 1.11 -16.54 13.85
C VAL A 125 1.68 -16.65 12.44
N SER A 126 2.84 -16.02 12.19
CA SER A 126 3.48 -15.96 10.87
C SER A 126 4.56 -17.01 10.65
#